data_AF-A0A9E0BAK6-F1
#
_entry.id   AF-A0A9E0BAK6-F1
#
_cell.length_a   1.000
_cell.length_b   1.000
_cell.length_c   1.000
_cell.angle_alpha   90.00
_cell.angle_beta   90.00
_cell.angle_gamma   90.00
#
_symmetry.space_group_name_H-M   'P 1'
#
loop_
_entity.id
_entity.type
_entity.pdbx_description
1 polymer ?
#
loop_
_entity_poly.entity_id
_entity_poly.type
_entity_poly.pdbx_seq_one_letter_code
_entity_poly.pdbx_strand_id
1 'polypeptide(L)' 'MNLISGYPYWLVKNGLPYNYPSLEKSIEIEVDVVIMGAGISGALMGYYLANAGVNCVIIDARSI' A
#
# COMPACT_ATOMS: atom_id res chain seq x y z
N MET A 1 -17.84 8.97 8.35
CA MET A 1 -17.28 10.25 8.83
C MET A 1 -16.35 10.78 7.76
N ASN A 2 -16.55 12.02 7.27
CA ASN A 2 -15.65 12.62 6.29
C ASN A 2 -14.59 13.45 7.03
N LEU A 3 -13.39 12.88 7.19
CA LEU A 3 -12.29 13.50 7.96
C LEU A 3 -11.40 14.42 7.12
N ILE A 4 -11.67 14.54 5.82
CA ILE A 4 -10.76 15.16 4.86
C ILE A 4 -11.56 16.13 3.97
N SER A 5 -11.07 17.35 3.80
CA SER A 5 -11.62 18.32 2.83
C SER A 5 -10.61 18.57 1.71
N GLY A 6 -11.04 18.39 0.46
CA GLY A 6 -10.20 18.61 -0.71
C GLY A 6 -9.02 17.63 -0.81
N TYR A 7 -7.96 18.05 -1.48
CA TYR A 7 -6.76 17.24 -1.68
C TYR A 7 -5.61 17.71 -0.77
N PRO A 8 -4.82 16.77 -0.20
CA PRO A 8 -3.58 17.12 0.47
C PRO A 8 -2.68 17.96 -0.45
N TYR A 9 -2.26 19.14 0.02
CA TYR A 9 -1.41 20.05 -0.75
C TYR A 9 -0.13 19.36 -1.26
N TRP A 10 0.42 18.43 -0.49
CA TRP A 10 1.61 17.67 -0.86
C TRP A 10 1.45 16.89 -2.16
N LEU A 11 0.28 16.26 -2.40
CA LEU A 11 0.02 15.52 -3.63
C LEU A 11 0.00 16.44 -4.85
N VAL A 12 -0.51 17.66 -4.71
CA VAL A 12 -0.52 18.67 -5.78
C VAL A 12 0.88 19.19 -6.05
N LYS A 13 1.66 19.45 -5.00
CA LYS A 13 3.00 20.04 -5.12
C LYS A 13 4.04 19.05 -5.66
N ASN A 14 4.02 17.81 -5.20
CA ASN A 14 5.11 16.85 -5.43
C ASN A 14 4.69 15.64 -6.27
N GLY A 15 3.40 15.46 -6.53
CA GLY A 15 2.89 14.27 -7.22
C GLY A 15 3.10 12.98 -6.41
N LEU A 16 2.86 11.85 -7.08
CA LEU A 16 3.22 10.53 -6.57
C LEU A 16 4.56 10.09 -7.18
N PRO A 17 5.51 9.60 -6.38
CA PRO A 17 6.81 9.16 -6.88
C PRO A 17 6.71 7.87 -7.69
N TYR A 18 5.71 7.03 -7.42
CA TYR A 18 5.43 5.77 -8.09
C TYR A 18 3.93 5.63 -8.32
N ASN A 19 3.55 4.80 -9.28
CA ASN A 19 2.15 4.47 -9.53
C ASN A 19 1.97 2.96 -9.38
N TYR A 20 1.08 2.55 -8.48
CA TYR A 20 0.75 1.14 -8.24
C TYR A 20 -0.63 0.84 -8.82
N PRO A 21 -0.71 0.23 -10.02
CA PRO A 21 -1.99 -0.03 -10.66
C PRO A 21 -2.82 -1.02 -9.85
N SER A 22 -4.12 -0.76 -9.79
CA SER A 22 -5.08 -1.68 -9.19
C SER A 22 -5.09 -3.02 -9.93
N LEU A 23 -5.33 -4.10 -9.20
CA LEU A 23 -5.56 -5.41 -9.77
C LEU A 23 -6.85 -5.44 -10.61
N GLU A 24 -6.73 -5.72 -11.90
CA GLU A 24 -7.87 -5.83 -12.81
C GLU A 24 -8.57 -7.20 -12.74
N LYS A 25 -7.86 -8.21 -12.22
CA LYS A 25 -8.34 -9.59 -12.08
C LYS A 25 -7.88 -10.15 -10.73
N SER A 26 -8.63 -11.11 -10.21
CA SER A 26 -8.21 -11.89 -9.05
C SER A 26 -6.89 -12.61 -9.36
N ILE A 27 -5.98 -12.62 -8.40
CA ILE A 27 -4.74 -13.39 -8.46
C ILE A 27 -4.73 -14.42 -7.34
N GLU A 28 -4.07 -15.55 -7.59
CA GLU A 28 -3.77 -16.57 -6.59
C GLU A 28 -2.27 -16.50 -6.32
N ILE A 29 -1.90 -16.24 -5.07
CA ILE A 29 -0.51 -16.19 -4.62
C ILE A 29 -0.38 -16.92 -3.28
N GLU A 30 0.73 -17.62 -3.11
CA GLU A 30 1.08 -18.28 -1.85
C GLU A 30 2.11 -17.42 -1.11
N VAL A 31 1.75 -17.00 0.10
CA VAL A 31 2.56 -16.15 0.97
C VAL A 31 2.37 -16.55 2.42
N ASP A 32 3.39 -16.32 3.24
CA ASP A 32 3.32 -16.59 4.67
C ASP A 32 2.46 -15.53 5.39
N VAL A 33 2.51 -14.29 4.92
CA VAL A 33 1.85 -13.14 5.54
C VAL A 33 1.16 -12.24 4.52
N VAL A 34 -0.09 -11.86 4.81
CA VAL A 34 -0.83 -10.84 4.08
C VAL A 34 -1.01 -9.61 4.96
N ILE A 35 -0.56 -8.45 4.50
CA ILE A 35 -0.75 -7.15 5.15
C ILE A 35 -1.90 -6.42 4.45
N MET A 36 -2.97 -6.15 5.19
CA MET A 36 -4.11 -5.36 4.69
C MET A 36 -3.96 -3.88 5.08
N GLY A 37 -3.82 -3.03 4.06
CA GLY A 37 -3.59 -1.59 4.16
C GLY A 37 -2.12 -1.22 3.95
N ALA A 38 -1.85 -0.34 3.01
CA ALA A 38 -0.52 0.18 2.65
C ALA A 38 -0.31 1.62 3.16
N GLY A 39 -0.96 1.98 4.28
CA GLY A 39 -0.61 3.19 5.03
C GLY A 39 0.76 3.08 5.68
N ILE A 40 1.14 4.09 6.48
CA ILE A 40 2.46 4.17 7.14
C ILE A 40 2.80 2.87 7.88
N SER A 41 1.88 2.36 8.70
CA SER A 41 2.11 1.14 9.48
C SER A 41 2.28 -0.10 8.61
N GLY A 42 1.46 -0.27 7.57
CA GLY A 42 1.54 -1.41 6.66
C GLY A 42 2.81 -1.39 5.82
N ALA A 43 3.20 -0.22 5.34
CA ALA A 43 4.45 -0.03 4.61
C ALA A 43 5.69 -0.34 5.48
N LEU A 44 5.72 0.14 6.73
CA LEU A 44 6.79 -0.17 7.66
C LEU A 44 6.84 -1.67 8.00
N MET A 45 5.68 -2.30 8.20
CA MET A 45 5.61 -3.74 8.44
C MET A 45 6.17 -4.52 7.25
N GLY A 46 5.74 -4.21 6.03
CA GLY A 46 6.25 -4.86 4.82
C GLY A 46 7.75 -4.66 4.64
N TYR A 47 8.28 -3.47 4.93
CA TYR A 47 9.72 -3.19 4.90
C TYR A 47 10.50 -4.10 5.85
N TYR A 48 10.08 -4.23 7.11
CA TYR A 48 10.77 -5.06 8.08
C TYR A 48 10.63 -6.57 7.78
N LEU A 49 9.45 -7.02 7.32
CA LEU A 49 9.24 -8.42 6.92
C LEU A 49 10.08 -8.80 5.70
N ALA A 50 10.11 -7.93 4.68
CA ALA A 50 10.95 -8.14 3.49
C ALA A 50 12.43 -8.21 3.85
N ASN A 51 12.93 -7.32 4.72
CA ASN A 51 14.31 -7.35 5.21
C ASN A 51 14.63 -8.60 6.03
N ALA A 52 13.64 -9.18 6.72
CA ALA A 52 13.78 -10.44 7.44
C ALA A 52 13.66 -11.68 6.52
N GLY A 53 13.42 -11.51 5.22
CA GLY A 53 13.26 -12.60 4.26
C GLY A 53 11.92 -13.31 4.34
N VAL A 54 10.91 -12.72 4.99
CA VAL A 54 9.57 -13.29 5.07
C VAL A 54 8.81 -13.05 3.78
N ASN A 55 8.21 -14.09 3.21
CA ASN A 55 7.38 -13.96 2.02
C ASN A 55 6.04 -13.31 2.40
N CYS A 56 5.92 -12.01 2.10
CA CYS A 56 4.73 -11.24 2.42
C CYS A 56 4.21 -10.42 1.24
N VAL A 57 2.91 -10.16 1.24
CA VAL A 57 2.24 -9.26 0.30
C VAL A 57 1.50 -8.15 1.04
N ILE A 58 1.47 -6.96 0.46
CA ILE A 58 0.65 -5.83 0.94
C ILE A 58 -0.48 -5.60 -0.07
N ILE A 59 -1.70 -5.45 0.42
CA ILE A 59 -2.88 -5.09 -0.36
C ILE A 59 -3.54 -3.84 0.23
N ASP A 60 -3.91 -2.86 -0.59
CA ASP A 60 -4.71 -1.71 -0.17
C ASP A 60 -5.92 -1.56 -1.11
N ALA A 61 -7.05 -1.15 -0.56
CA ALA A 61 -8.27 -0.92 -1.33
C ALA A 61 -8.26 0.44 -2.05
N ARG A 62 -7.34 1.34 -1.67
CA ARG A 62 -7.16 2.66 -2.27
C ARG A 62 -5.99 2.63 -3.25
N SER A 63 -5.98 3.59 -4.15
CA SER A 63 -4.79 3.91 -4.92
C SER A 63 -3.69 4.42 -3.98
N ILE A 64 -2.49 3.87 -4.15
CA ILE A 64 -1.27 4.21 -3.41
C ILE A 64 -0.14 4.54 -4.38
#